data_AF-A0A842NP30-F1
#
_entry.id   AF-A0A842NP30-F1
#
_cell.length_a   1.000
_cell.length_b   1.000
_cell.length_c   1.000
_cell.angle_alpha   90.00
_cell.angle_beta   90.00
_cell.angle_gamma   90.00
#
_symmetry.space_group_name_H-M   'P 1'
#
loop_
_entity.id
_entity.type
_entity.pdbx_description
1 polymer ?
#
loop_
_entity_poly.entity_id
_entity_poly.type
_entity_poly.pdbx_seq_one_letter_code
_entity_poly.pdbx_strand_id
1 'polypeptide(L)'
;MEVYMTICSKEKRDYPGLLPAIDMYNSDRIESVYARSRRDLVEFRILSGKHGLLSAMDYIVDYDKLLTFEGVDDLTKLVSNQIRSSTIDEIFFFGKDFKEFPAWEPYYAVIEKASAEINIKLNYELIK
;
A
#
# COMPACT_ATOMS: atom_id res chain seq x y z
N MET A 1 -8.74 10.79 9.63
CA MET A 1 -9.40 10.00 8.59
C MET A 1 -8.85 8.59 8.57
N GLU A 2 -9.76 7.62 8.57
CA GLU A 2 -9.44 6.20 8.42
C GLU A 2 -9.10 5.86 6.96
N VAL A 3 -8.12 4.96 6.76
CA VAL A 3 -7.75 4.45 5.44
C VAL A 3 -7.58 2.93 5.44
N TYR A 4 -8.08 2.30 4.38
CA TYR A 4 -7.82 0.90 4.05
C TYR A 4 -6.60 0.82 3.15
N MET A 5 -5.61 0.02 3.56
CA MET A 5 -4.34 -0.07 2.87
C MET A 5 -3.97 -1.51 2.57
N THR A 6 -3.43 -1.77 1.38
CA THR A 6 -2.76 -3.03 1.07
C THR A 6 -1.52 -2.78 0.21
N ILE A 7 -0.68 -3.79 -0.02
CA ILE A 7 0.54 -3.64 -0.82
C ILE A 7 0.26 -3.76 -2.32
N CYS A 8 1.13 -3.13 -3.12
CA CYS A 8 1.15 -3.30 -4.58
C CYS A 8 1.33 -4.77 -5.02
N SER A 9 1.03 -5.06 -6.28
CA SER A 9 1.24 -6.39 -6.88
C SER A 9 2.50 -6.41 -7.74
N LYS A 10 3.16 -7.58 -7.78
CA LYS A 10 4.19 -7.86 -8.78
C LYS A 10 3.55 -7.90 -10.17
N GLU A 11 2.42 -8.60 -10.27
CA GLU A 11 1.65 -8.74 -11.50
C GLU A 11 0.99 -7.42 -11.87
N LYS A 12 1.28 -6.98 -13.08
CA LYS A 12 0.75 -5.75 -13.67
C LYS A 12 0.23 -6.05 -15.06
N ARG A 13 -0.67 -5.21 -15.54
CA ARG A 13 -1.14 -5.27 -16.92
C ARG A 13 0.02 -4.93 -17.86
N ASP A 14 0.21 -5.73 -18.90
CA ASP A 14 1.14 -5.42 -19.99
C ASP A 14 0.59 -4.25 -20.81
N TYR A 15 0.84 -3.03 -20.31
CA TYR A 15 0.40 -1.80 -20.94
C TYR A 15 1.48 -0.71 -20.77
N PRO A 16 2.02 -0.17 -21.88
CA PRO A 16 3.15 0.76 -21.81
C PRO A 16 2.75 2.19 -21.40
N GLY A 17 1.45 2.49 -21.33
CA GLY A 17 0.94 3.82 -20.98
C GLY A 17 0.63 3.99 -19.50
N LEU A 18 0.06 5.15 -19.17
CA LEU A 18 -0.47 5.44 -17.86
C LEU A 18 -1.83 4.76 -17.66
N LEU A 19 -1.99 4.05 -16.55
CA LEU A 19 -3.29 3.57 -16.06
C LEU A 19 -3.48 3.95 -14.59
N PRO A 20 -4.72 4.11 -14.12
CA PRO A 20 -5.02 4.14 -12.70
C PRO A 20 -4.36 2.95 -11.98
N ALA A 21 -3.85 3.17 -10.77
CA ALA A 21 -3.16 2.13 -10.01
C ALA A 21 -4.05 0.88 -9.82
N ILE A 22 -5.36 1.06 -9.62
CA ILE A 22 -6.32 -0.04 -9.51
C ILE A 22 -6.43 -0.89 -10.79
N ASP A 23 -6.20 -0.29 -11.97
CA ASP A 23 -6.25 -0.98 -13.26
C ASP A 23 -4.89 -1.54 -13.69
N MET A 24 -3.81 -0.92 -13.22
CA MET A 24 -2.43 -1.34 -13.52
C MET A 24 -2.07 -2.64 -12.79
N TYR A 25 -2.40 -2.77 -11.51
CA TYR A 25 -2.07 -3.98 -10.76
C TYR A 25 -3.11 -5.08 -11.00
N ASN A 26 -2.67 -6.23 -11.51
CA ASN A 26 -3.52 -7.42 -11.61
C ASN A 26 -3.53 -8.12 -10.24
N SER A 27 -4.56 -7.88 -9.42
CA SER A 27 -4.62 -8.46 -8.08
C SER A 27 -6.03 -8.44 -7.47
N ASP A 28 -6.62 -9.63 -7.35
CA ASP A 28 -7.90 -9.84 -6.63
C ASP A 28 -7.87 -9.26 -5.21
N ARG A 29 -6.70 -9.28 -4.56
CA ARG A 29 -6.51 -8.63 -3.27
C ARG A 29 -6.77 -7.13 -3.33
N ILE A 30 -6.12 -6.43 -4.25
CA ILE A 30 -6.24 -4.98 -4.35
C ILE A 30 -7.69 -4.63 -4.69
N GLU A 31 -8.30 -5.36 -5.62
CA GLU A 31 -9.71 -5.20 -5.99
C GLU A 31 -10.66 -5.45 -4.81
N SER A 32 -10.46 -6.52 -4.03
CA SER A 32 -11.31 -6.86 -2.89
C SER A 32 -11.21 -5.84 -1.75
N VAL A 33 -10.00 -5.39 -1.39
CA VAL A 33 -9.81 -4.35 -0.38
C VAL A 33 -10.37 -3.02 -0.86
N TYR A 34 -10.19 -2.68 -2.14
CA TYR A 34 -10.79 -1.48 -2.73
C TYR A 34 -12.32 -1.56 -2.69
N ALA A 35 -12.92 -2.66 -3.13
CA ALA A 35 -14.37 -2.86 -3.08
C ALA A 35 -14.93 -2.76 -1.65
N ARG A 36 -14.20 -3.28 -0.66
CA ARG A 36 -14.55 -3.13 0.76
C ARG A 36 -14.49 -1.67 1.20
N SER A 37 -13.43 -0.94 0.88
CA SER A 37 -13.31 0.50 1.20
C SER A 37 -14.47 1.31 0.63
N ARG A 38 -14.91 1.00 -0.61
CA ARG A 38 -16.03 1.69 -1.27
C ARG A 38 -17.36 1.42 -0.58
N ARG A 39 -17.56 0.19 -0.09
CA ARG A 39 -18.76 -0.19 0.67
C ARG A 39 -18.81 0.51 2.01
N ASP A 40 -17.66 0.59 2.67
CA ASP A 40 -17.54 1.12 4.03
C ASP A 40 -17.38 2.66 4.02
N LEU A 41 -17.32 3.28 2.83
CA LEU A 41 -17.08 4.71 2.60
C LEU A 41 -15.75 5.19 3.24
N VAL A 42 -14.76 4.31 3.27
CA VAL A 42 -13.40 4.55 3.78
C VAL A 42 -12.46 4.83 2.62
N GLU A 43 -11.45 5.67 2.84
CA GLU A 43 -10.46 5.94 1.82
C GLU A 43 -9.56 4.71 1.56
N PHE A 44 -9.07 4.55 0.34
CA PHE A 44 -8.19 3.44 -0.04
C PHE A 44 -6.82 3.92 -0.51
N ARG A 45 -5.79 3.18 -0.10
CA ARG A 45 -4.41 3.38 -0.55
C ARG A 45 -3.71 2.06 -0.88
N ILE A 46 -2.81 2.12 -1.85
CA ILE A 46 -1.90 1.03 -2.21
C ILE A 46 -0.50 1.44 -1.78
N LEU A 47 0.13 0.65 -0.91
CA LEU A 47 1.53 0.80 -0.53
C LEU A 47 2.43 0.20 -1.64
N SER A 48 2.95 1.07 -2.49
CA SER A 48 3.88 0.76 -3.57
C SER A 48 5.32 0.80 -3.11
N GLY A 49 6.09 -0.26 -3.39
CA GLY A 49 7.54 -0.28 -3.18
C GLY A 49 8.33 0.76 -3.98
N LYS A 50 7.69 1.42 -4.96
CA LYS A 50 8.27 2.48 -5.80
C LYS A 50 7.74 3.87 -5.44
N HIS A 51 6.43 4.00 -5.27
CA HIS A 51 5.75 5.30 -5.19
C HIS A 51 5.27 5.68 -3.78
N GLY A 52 5.47 4.82 -2.79
CA GLY A 52 4.86 5.02 -1.47
C GLY A 52 3.36 4.79 -1.52
N LEU A 53 2.57 5.70 -0.98
CA LEU A 53 1.11 5.61 -0.95
C LEU A 53 0.50 6.13 -2.25
N LEU A 54 -0.19 5.24 -2.97
CA LEU A 54 -0.98 5.58 -4.16
C LEU A 54 -2.47 5.53 -3.83
N SER A 55 -3.26 6.47 -4.38
CA SER A 55 -4.70 6.31 -4.50
C SER A 55 -5.04 5.29 -5.59
N ALA A 56 -6.26 4.74 -5.58
CA ALA A 56 -6.74 3.87 -6.66
C ALA A 56 -6.67 4.54 -8.05
N MET A 57 -6.81 5.87 -8.09
CA MET A 57 -6.93 6.67 -9.31
C MET A 57 -5.62 7.35 -9.71
N ASP A 58 -4.53 7.13 -8.96
CA ASP A 58 -3.23 7.65 -9.33
C ASP A 58 -2.73 6.92 -10.58
N TYR A 59 -2.39 7.69 -11.61
CA TYR A 59 -1.93 7.14 -12.87
C TYR A 59 -0.45 6.74 -12.77
N ILE A 60 -0.16 5.47 -13.03
CA ILE A 60 1.18 4.90 -13.01
C ILE A 60 1.49 4.17 -14.33
N VAL A 61 2.78 4.05 -14.63
CA VAL A 61 3.29 3.20 -15.71
C VAL A 61 3.76 1.86 -15.14
N ASP A 62 3.87 0.84 -15.99
CA ASP A 62 4.47 -0.43 -15.61
C ASP A 62 5.91 -0.22 -15.08
N TYR A 63 6.26 -0.99 -14.06
CA TYR A 63 7.57 -1.02 -13.45
C TYR A 63 7.82 -2.36 -12.78
N ASP A 64 9.08 -2.80 -12.78
CA ASP A 64 9.51 -3.96 -12.00
C ASP A 64 10.34 -3.49 -10.80
N LYS A 65 9.70 -3.45 -9.62
CA LYS A 65 10.37 -3.13 -8.36
C LYS A 65 9.74 -3.92 -7.22
N LEU A 66 10.53 -4.84 -6.68
CA LEU A 66 10.28 -5.50 -5.41
C LEU A 66 10.91 -4.67 -4.28
N LEU A 67 10.17 -4.42 -3.21
CA LEU A 67 10.72 -3.79 -2.01
C LEU A 67 11.60 -4.81 -1.27
N THR A 68 12.86 -4.44 -1.02
CA THR A 68 13.78 -5.16 -0.17
C THR A 68 14.01 -4.37 1.12
N PHE A 69 14.61 -5.01 2.14
CA PHE A 69 14.94 -4.35 3.40
C PHE A 69 15.86 -3.14 3.24
N GLU A 70 16.76 -3.16 2.26
CA GLU A 70 17.64 -2.02 1.94
C GLU A 70 16.84 -0.76 1.55
N GLY A 71 15.66 -0.93 0.95
CA GLY A 71 14.79 0.17 0.55
C GLY A 71 13.80 0.65 1.62
N VAL A 72 13.76 0.00 2.80
CA VAL A 72 12.76 0.27 3.83
C VAL A 72 12.89 1.69 4.37
N ASP A 73 14.10 2.14 4.70
CA ASP A 73 14.27 3.45 5.34
C ASP A 73 13.95 4.60 4.39
N ASP A 74 14.30 4.48 3.11
CA ASP A 74 13.96 5.48 2.10
C ASP A 74 12.46 5.51 1.81
N LEU A 75 11.81 4.35 1.72
CA LEU A 75 10.37 4.29 1.51
C LEU A 75 9.61 4.77 2.75
N THR A 76 10.11 4.48 3.96
CA THR A 76 9.54 4.99 5.21
C THR A 76 9.51 6.50 5.22
N LYS A 77 10.61 7.19 4.87
CA LYS A 77 10.65 8.66 4.78
C LYS A 77 9.60 9.20 3.80
N LEU A 78 9.48 8.57 2.64
CA LEU A 78 8.48 8.96 1.64
C LEU A 78 7.04 8.79 2.17
N VAL A 79 6.74 7.62 2.73
CA VAL A 79 5.42 7.30 3.28
C VAL A 79 5.08 8.20 4.47
N SER A 80 6.00 8.40 5.42
CA SER A 80 5.84 9.33 6.54
C SER A 80 5.50 10.75 6.04
N ASN A 81 6.19 11.25 5.01
CA ASN A 81 5.91 12.57 4.44
C ASN A 81 4.53 12.64 3.74
N GLN A 82 4.14 11.59 3.02
CA GLN A 82 2.82 11.50 2.39
C GLN A 82 1.70 11.49 3.43
N ILE A 83 1.87 10.73 4.52
CA ILE A 83 0.88 10.69 5.59
C ILE A 83 0.82 12.04 6.32
N ARG A 84 1.96 12.68 6.65
CA ARG A 84 1.99 14.02 7.24
C ARG A 84 1.29 15.09 6.39
N SER A 85 1.34 14.92 5.07
CA SER A 85 0.71 15.84 4.11
C SER A 85 -0.76 15.49 3.84
N SER A 86 -1.30 14.49 4.52
CA SER A 86 -2.67 14.01 4.40
C SER A 86 -3.46 14.25 5.69
N THR A 87 -4.73 13.86 5.71
CA THR A 87 -5.58 13.87 6.92
C THR A 87 -5.73 12.49 7.56
N ILE A 88 -4.88 11.52 7.21
CA ILE A 88 -4.91 10.15 7.74
C ILE A 88 -4.52 10.18 9.22
N ASP A 89 -5.32 9.54 10.07
CA ASP A 89 -5.06 9.34 11.52
C ASP A 89 -5.11 7.87 11.96
N GLU A 90 -5.70 7.00 11.14
CA GLU A 90 -5.83 5.57 11.38
C GLU A 90 -5.69 4.76 10.08
N ILE A 91 -4.92 3.67 10.15
CA ILE A 91 -4.64 2.76 9.03
C ILE A 91 -5.12 1.37 9.40
N PHE A 92 -5.94 0.77 8.53
CA PHE A 92 -6.23 -0.66 8.52
C PHE A 92 -5.44 -1.30 7.38
N PHE A 93 -4.37 -2.01 7.74
CA PHE A 93 -3.48 -2.67 6.80
C PHE A 93 -3.94 -4.11 6.54
N PHE A 94 -4.44 -4.34 5.33
CA PHE A 94 -4.87 -5.62 4.81
C PHE A 94 -3.70 -6.35 4.19
N GLY A 95 -3.24 -7.41 4.84
CA GLY A 95 -2.11 -8.17 4.35
C GLY A 95 -2.11 -9.65 4.70
N LYS A 96 -1.16 -10.36 4.10
CA LYS A 96 -0.96 -11.79 4.32
C LYS A 96 0.01 -12.00 5.47
N ASP A 97 -0.10 -13.13 6.16
CA ASP A 97 0.89 -13.50 7.18
C ASP A 97 2.28 -13.58 6.55
N PHE A 98 3.20 -12.69 6.94
CA PHE A 98 4.54 -12.65 6.38
C PHE A 98 5.38 -13.87 6.75
N LYS A 99 4.95 -14.69 7.72
CA LYS A 99 5.57 -16.01 7.98
C LYS A 99 5.34 -16.98 6.83
N GLU A 100 4.18 -16.88 6.18
CA GLU A 100 3.84 -17.64 4.98
C GLU A 100 4.28 -16.91 3.70
N PHE A 101 4.32 -15.58 3.74
CA PHE A 101 4.69 -14.73 2.61
C PHE A 101 5.84 -13.75 2.95
N PRO A 102 7.10 -14.22 3.09
CA PRO A 102 8.23 -13.40 3.56
C PRO A 102 8.51 -12.15 2.71
N ALA A 103 8.16 -12.16 1.43
CA ALA A 103 8.29 -11.00 0.54
C ALA A 103 7.46 -9.78 1.00
N TRP A 104 6.53 -9.95 1.93
CA TRP A 104 5.72 -8.88 2.49
C TRP A 104 6.39 -8.20 3.68
N GLU A 105 7.33 -8.86 4.36
CA GLU A 105 7.97 -8.38 5.57
C GLU A 105 8.55 -6.96 5.43
N PRO A 106 9.20 -6.57 4.31
CA PRO A 106 9.67 -5.20 4.13
C PRO A 106 8.53 -4.16 4.11
N TYR A 107 7.34 -4.52 3.63
CA TYR A 107 6.19 -3.61 3.60
C TYR A 107 5.59 -3.41 4.99
N TYR A 108 5.53 -4.48 5.79
CA TYR A 108 5.17 -4.39 7.21
C TYR A 108 6.14 -3.46 7.94
N ALA A 109 7.45 -3.65 7.76
CA ALA A 109 8.46 -2.81 8.36
C ALA A 109 8.31 -1.32 7.98
N VAL A 110 7.96 -1.01 6.73
CA VAL A 110 7.70 0.38 6.29
C VAL A 110 6.48 0.97 7.00
N ILE A 111 5.35 0.27 7.01
CA ILE A 111 4.12 0.86 7.57
C ILE A 111 4.19 0.97 9.09
N GLU A 112 4.88 0.05 9.76
CA GLU A 112 5.14 0.10 11.21
C GLU A 112 6.04 1.28 11.56
N LYS A 113 7.20 1.40 10.91
CA LYS A 113 8.12 2.50 11.14
C LYS A 113 7.46 3.84 10.83
N ALA A 114 6.81 3.95 9.67
CA ALA A 114 6.13 5.17 9.28
C ALA A 114 5.08 5.52 10.34
N SER A 115 4.12 4.64 10.63
CA SER A 115 3.05 4.93 11.60
C SER A 115 3.57 5.32 12.98
N ALA A 116 4.66 4.70 13.45
CA ALA A 116 5.30 5.05 14.72
C ALA A 116 5.92 6.46 14.71
N GLU A 117 6.59 6.88 13.64
CA GLU A 117 7.23 8.21 13.50
C GLU A 117 6.23 9.39 13.53
N ILE A 118 4.98 9.12 13.15
CA ILE A 118 3.92 10.13 13.04
C ILE A 118 2.77 9.91 14.02
N ASN A 119 2.89 8.91 14.91
CA ASN A 119 1.89 8.57 15.92
C ASN A 119 0.49 8.28 15.33
N ILE A 120 0.45 7.45 14.29
CA ILE A 120 -0.78 7.02 13.62
C ILE A 120 -1.19 5.65 14.16
N LYS A 121 -2.50 5.45 14.36
CA LYS A 121 -3.03 4.16 14.79
C LYS A 121 -2.94 3.17 13.62
N LEU A 122 -2.25 2.06 13.84
CA LEU A 122 -2.09 0.99 12.85
C LEU A 122 -2.79 -0.27 13.34
N ASN A 123 -3.72 -0.78 12.54
CA ASN A 123 -4.43 -2.04 12.76
C ASN A 123 -4.11 -3.00 11.61
N TYR A 124 -4.16 -4.30 11.89
CA TYR A 124 -3.91 -5.35 10.92
C TYR A 124 -5.15 -6.19 10.66
N GLU A 125 -5.40 -6.47 9.39
CA GLU A 125 -6.46 -7.35 8.93
C GLU A 125 -5.83 -8.43 8.04
N LEU A 126 -5.76 -9.67 8.54
CA LEU A 126 -5.21 -10.77 7.77
C LEU A 126 -6.22 -11.23 6.71
N ILE A 127 -5.77 -11.24 5.46
CA ILE A 127 -6.54 -11.74 4.32
C ILE A 127 -6.03 -13.12 3.91
N LYS A 128 -6.96 -14.00 3.53
CA LYS A 128 -6.67 -15.37 3.08
C LYS A 128 -6.15 -15.39 1.65
#